data_AF-A0A7C9DZI0-F1
#
_entry.id   AF-A0A7C9DZI0-F1
#
_cell.length_a   1.000
_cell.length_b   1.000
_cell.length_c   1.000
_cell.angle_alpha   90.00
_cell.angle_beta   90.00
_cell.angle_gamma   90.00
#
_symmetry.space_group_name_H-M   'P 1'
#
loop_
_entity.id
_entity.type
_entity.pdbx_description
1 polymer ?
#
loop_
_entity_poly.entity_id
_entity_poly.type
_entity_poly.pdbx_seq_one_letter_code
_entity_poly.pdbx_strand_id
1 'polypeptide(L)'
;LCGYVKNRRDRESSILKAIEEGRTTLFDIVATVYMNVDRGLWFAAASNVKLHVEHLAQQNRLPKGFSLEKFQRTCGVRFAIKCVWAYTDRWVSSKAFQIWSPKIVLPILVASCSIILYKKFA
;
A
#
# COMPACT_ATOMS: atom_id res chain seq x y z
N LEU A 1 -3.02 -28.11 -16.52
CA LEU A 1 -2.35 -28.20 -15.20
C LEU A 1 -1.07 -27.37 -15.09
N CYS A 2 -0.21 -27.34 -16.13
CA CYS A 2 1.07 -26.59 -16.14
C CYS A 2 0.94 -25.10 -15.78
N GLY A 3 -0.07 -24.39 -16.29
CA GLY A 3 -0.27 -22.96 -16.04
C GLY A 3 -0.50 -22.59 -14.57
N TYR A 4 -1.27 -23.40 -13.83
CA TYR A 4 -1.48 -23.17 -12.39
C TYR A 4 -0.19 -23.32 -11.58
N VAL A 5 0.57 -24.38 -11.85
CA VAL A 5 1.84 -24.64 -11.18
C VAL A 5 2.84 -23.52 -11.47
N LYS A 6 2.90 -23.06 -12.73
CA LYS A 6 3.72 -21.91 -13.12
C LYS A 6 3.32 -20.65 -12.33
N ASN A 7 2.04 -20.27 -12.34
CA ASN A 7 1.56 -19.12 -11.58
C ASN A 7 1.88 -19.20 -10.08
N ARG A 8 1.78 -20.39 -9.48
CA ARG A 8 2.15 -20.58 -8.06
C ARG A 8 3.64 -20.32 -7.83
N ARG A 9 4.51 -20.84 -8.69
CA ARG A 9 5.97 -20.64 -8.61
C ARG A 9 6.35 -19.17 -8.82
N ASP A 10 5.73 -18.52 -9.79
CA ASP A 10 5.99 -17.10 -10.10
C ASP A 10 5.61 -16.19 -8.92
N ARG A 11 4.48 -16.47 -8.25
CA ARG A 11 4.09 -15.78 -7.02
C ARG A 11 5.09 -15.97 -5.89
N GLU A 12 5.49 -17.21 -5.64
CA GLU A 12 6.45 -17.52 -4.58
C GLU A 12 7.82 -16.87 -4.84
N SER A 13 8.26 -16.85 -6.10
CA SER A 13 9.47 -16.13 -6.52
C SER A 13 9.35 -14.61 -6.31
N SER A 14 8.19 -14.02 -6.60
CA SER A 14 7.95 -12.59 -6.39
C SER A 14 7.97 -12.22 -4.91
N ILE A 15 7.40 -13.07 -4.05
CA ILE A 15 7.42 -12.91 -2.59
C ILE A 15 8.85 -13.02 -2.06
N LEU A 16 9.59 -14.05 -2.49
CA LEU A 16 10.98 -14.24 -2.07
C LEU A 16 11.84 -13.03 -2.45
N LYS A 17 11.70 -12.54 -3.69
CA LYS A 17 12.39 -11.34 -4.17
C LYS A 17 12.08 -10.10 -3.31
N ALA A 18 10.82 -9.87 -2.96
CA ALA A 18 10.45 -8.76 -2.08
C ALA A 18 11.14 -8.87 -0.69
N ILE A 19 11.27 -10.09 -0.16
CA ILE A 19 11.98 -10.32 1.11
C ILE A 19 13.48 -10.07 0.96
N GLU A 20 14.09 -10.52 -0.14
CA GLU A 20 15.50 -10.24 -0.47
C GLU A 20 15.79 -8.75 -0.61
N GLU A 21 14.82 -7.98 -1.13
CA GLU A 21 14.86 -6.51 -1.18
C GLU A 21 14.59 -5.82 0.17
N GLY A 22 14.49 -6.60 1.25
CA GLY A 22 14.40 -6.09 2.62
C GLY A 22 12.98 -5.87 3.14
N ARG A 23 11.94 -6.34 2.44
CA ARG A 23 10.56 -6.26 2.96
C ARG A 23 10.35 -7.32 4.05
N THR A 24 10.10 -6.88 5.28
CA THR A 24 9.99 -7.78 6.44
C THR A 24 8.58 -7.91 7.00
N THR A 25 7.62 -7.10 6.55
CA THR A 25 6.25 -7.10 7.07
C THR A 25 5.25 -7.62 6.03
N LEU A 26 4.13 -8.18 6.50
CA LEU A 26 3.06 -8.65 5.61
C LEU A 26 2.52 -7.52 4.73
N PHE A 27 2.36 -6.32 5.30
CA PHE A 27 1.89 -5.15 4.56
C PHE A 27 2.86 -4.77 3.44
N ASP A 28 4.15 -4.66 3.75
CA ASP A 28 5.14 -4.23 2.76
C ASP A 28 5.29 -5.23 1.61
N ILE A 29 5.23 -6.53 1.92
CA ILE A 29 5.29 -7.59 0.91
C ILE A 29 4.02 -7.56 0.04
N VAL A 30 2.83 -7.46 0.63
CA VAL A 30 1.57 -7.35 -0.14
C VAL A 30 1.57 -6.10 -1.01
N ALA A 31 1.94 -4.94 -0.45
CA ALA A 31 2.01 -3.68 -1.18
C ALA A 31 3.00 -3.71 -2.35
N THR A 32 4.07 -4.51 -2.24
CA THR A 32 5.07 -4.69 -3.31
C THR A 32 4.58 -5.69 -4.37
N VAL A 33 4.22 -6.91 -3.95
CA VAL A 33 3.87 -8.01 -4.86
C VAL A 33 2.53 -7.77 -5.57
N TYR A 34 1.59 -7.12 -4.89
CA TYR A 34 0.23 -6.87 -5.37
C TYR A 34 -0.04 -5.37 -5.61
N MET A 35 1.00 -4.57 -5.92
CA MET A 35 0.87 -3.12 -6.12
C MET A 35 -0.19 -2.71 -7.16
N ASN A 36 -0.39 -3.54 -8.19
CA ASN A 36 -1.34 -3.31 -9.29
C ASN A 36 -2.72 -3.92 -9.03
N VAL A 37 -2.92 -4.58 -7.89
CA VAL A 37 -4.21 -5.15 -7.50
C VAL A 37 -4.95 -4.16 -6.63
N ASP A 38 -6.27 -4.11 -6.80
CA ASP A 38 -7.15 -3.28 -5.98
C ASP A 38 -6.91 -3.53 -4.47
N ARG A 39 -6.80 -2.44 -3.70
CA ARG A 39 -6.48 -2.50 -2.27
C ARG A 39 -7.57 -3.20 -1.46
N GLY A 40 -8.82 -3.21 -1.93
CA GLY A 40 -9.90 -3.98 -1.31
C GLY A 40 -9.65 -5.48 -1.34
N LEU A 41 -8.84 -5.97 -2.29
CA LEU A 41 -8.47 -7.39 -2.40
C LEU A 41 -7.19 -7.75 -1.62
N TRP A 42 -6.53 -6.77 -0.98
CA TRP A 42 -5.27 -7.01 -0.29
C TRP A 42 -5.42 -7.94 0.92
N PHE A 43 -6.59 -8.02 1.53
CA PHE A 43 -6.85 -9.01 2.59
C PHE A 43 -6.76 -10.45 2.07
N ALA A 44 -7.30 -10.73 0.88
CA ALA A 44 -7.17 -12.04 0.25
C ALA A 44 -5.72 -12.32 -0.19
N ALA A 45 -5.05 -11.29 -0.73
CA ALA A 45 -3.63 -11.38 -1.09
C ALA A 45 -2.74 -11.65 0.14
N ALA A 46 -3.06 -11.07 1.29
CA ALA A 46 -2.31 -11.25 2.53
C ALA A 46 -2.32 -12.70 3.01
N SER A 47 -3.46 -13.38 2.97
CA SER A 47 -3.54 -14.81 3.29
C SER A 47 -2.68 -15.66 2.34
N ASN A 48 -2.65 -15.30 1.05
CA ASN A 48 -1.78 -15.97 0.07
C ASN A 48 -0.29 -15.74 0.39
N VAL A 49 0.11 -14.50 0.67
CA VAL A 49 1.49 -14.17 1.01
C VAL A 49 1.92 -14.93 2.27
N LYS A 50 1.10 -14.90 3.33
CA LYS A 50 1.40 -15.62 4.57
C LYS A 50 1.66 -17.12 4.31
N LEU A 51 0.77 -17.77 3.56
CA LEU A 51 0.91 -19.18 3.21
C LEU A 51 2.23 -19.47 2.47
N HIS A 52 2.58 -18.62 1.50
CA HIS A 52 3.81 -18.78 0.72
C HIS A 52 5.08 -18.50 1.54
N VAL A 53 5.06 -17.53 2.45
CA VAL A 53 6.18 -17.28 3.36
C VAL A 53 6.39 -18.44 4.33
N GLU A 54 5.32 -19.02 4.87
CA GLU A 54 5.40 -20.22 5.71
C GLU A 54 5.93 -21.43 4.93
N HIS A 55 5.48 -21.61 3.68
CA HIS A 55 6.01 -22.65 2.80
C HIS A 55 7.51 -22.46 2.49
N LEU A 56 7.96 -21.24 2.21
CA LEU A 56 9.38 -20.92 2.02
C LEU A 56 10.21 -21.18 3.29
N ALA A 57 9.64 -20.90 4.47
CA ALA A 57 10.28 -21.19 5.75
C ALA A 57 10.49 -22.69 5.95
N GLN A 58 9.45 -23.50 5.68
CA GLN A 58 9.53 -24.96 5.75
C GLN A 58 10.59 -25.55 4.82
N GLN A 59 10.81 -24.90 3.66
CA GLN A 59 11.84 -25.29 2.70
C GLN A 59 13.24 -24.74 3.02
N ASN A 60 13.42 -23.99 4.12
CA ASN A 60 14.66 -23.28 4.45
C ASN A 60 15.16 -22.35 3.34
N ARG A 61 14.23 -21.71 2.61
CA ARG A 61 14.54 -20.82 1.47
C ARG A 61 14.45 -19.34 1.81
N LEU A 62 14.12 -18.99 3.05
CA LEU A 62 14.09 -17.59 3.48
C LEU A 62 15.53 -17.05 3.65
N PRO A 63 15.80 -15.79 3.27
CA PRO A 63 17.12 -15.19 3.43
C PRO A 63 17.61 -15.19 4.88
N LYS A 64 18.94 -15.26 5.06
CA LYS A 64 19.56 -15.15 6.39
C LYS A 64 19.18 -13.82 7.03
N GLY A 65 18.72 -13.87 8.28
CA GLY A 65 18.28 -12.68 9.03
C GLY A 65 16.80 -12.35 8.89
N PHE A 66 16.07 -12.98 7.96
CA PHE A 66 14.61 -12.90 7.97
C PHE A 66 14.05 -13.66 9.17
N SER A 67 13.26 -12.98 10.01
CA SER A 67 12.62 -13.58 11.17
C SER A 67 11.15 -13.85 10.88
N LEU A 68 10.80 -15.14 10.76
CA LEU A 68 9.42 -15.57 10.56
C LEU A 68 8.51 -15.11 11.72
N GLU A 69 9.02 -15.15 12.95
CA GLU A 69 8.30 -14.68 14.14
C GLU A 69 7.97 -13.18 14.06
N LYS A 70 8.95 -12.33 13.68
CA LYS A 70 8.71 -10.89 13.48
C LYS A 70 7.70 -10.66 12.36
N PHE A 71 7.81 -11.39 11.26
CA PHE A 71 6.83 -11.34 10.16
C PHE A 71 5.42 -11.69 10.63
N GLN A 72 5.25 -12.81 11.34
CA GLN A 72 3.96 -13.27 11.86
C GLN A 72 3.32 -12.26 12.82
N ARG A 73 4.10 -11.54 13.62
CA ARG A 73 3.60 -10.44 14.46
C ARG A 73 3.03 -9.26 13.66
N THR A 74 3.38 -9.11 12.39
CA THR A 74 2.83 -8.05 11.52
C THR A 74 1.50 -8.42 10.86
N CYS A 75 1.09 -9.70 10.96
CA CYS A 75 -0.18 -10.19 10.45
C CYS A 75 -1.38 -9.70 11.28
N GLY A 76 -2.60 -10.02 10.82
CA GLY A 76 -3.84 -9.79 11.57
C GLY A 76 -4.13 -8.31 11.77
N VAL A 77 -4.26 -7.88 13.03
CA VAL A 77 -4.67 -6.52 13.39
C VAL A 77 -3.68 -5.46 12.90
N ARG A 78 -2.36 -5.71 13.00
CA ARG A 78 -1.35 -4.74 12.54
C ARG A 78 -1.43 -4.52 11.03
N PHE A 79 -1.62 -5.58 10.27
CA PHE A 79 -1.87 -5.52 8.84
C PHE A 79 -3.17 -4.75 8.54
N ALA A 80 -4.27 -5.08 9.24
CA ALA A 80 -5.56 -4.41 9.05
C ALA A 80 -5.46 -2.90 9.28
N ILE A 81 -4.79 -2.46 10.36
CA ILE A 81 -4.56 -1.04 10.65
C ILE A 81 -3.79 -0.37 9.50
N LYS A 82 -2.71 -1.00 9.02
CA LYS A 82 -1.91 -0.45 7.90
C LYS A 82 -2.70 -0.39 6.59
N CYS A 83 -3.54 -1.39 6.30
CA CYS A 83 -4.41 -1.39 5.13
C CYS A 83 -5.48 -0.29 5.20
N VAL A 84 -6.12 -0.12 6.36
CA VAL A 84 -7.09 0.98 6.56
C VAL A 84 -6.39 2.32 6.36
N TRP A 85 -5.22 2.52 6.97
CA TRP A 85 -4.44 3.75 6.79
C TRP A 85 -4.06 3.99 5.33
N ALA A 86 -3.58 2.98 4.63
CA ALA A 86 -3.23 3.10 3.21
C ALA A 86 -4.46 3.40 2.34
N TYR A 87 -5.63 2.85 2.67
CA TYR A 87 -6.87 3.12 1.96
C TYR A 87 -7.32 4.58 2.18
N THR A 88 -7.30 5.05 3.44
CA THR A 88 -7.72 6.42 3.79
C THR A 88 -6.76 7.48 3.28
N ASP A 89 -5.44 7.25 3.32
CA ASP A 89 -4.44 8.20 2.81
C ASP A 89 -4.68 8.55 1.33
N ARG A 90 -5.01 7.55 0.50
CA ARG A 90 -5.36 7.76 -0.91
C ARG A 90 -6.66 8.55 -1.06
N TRP A 91 -7.64 8.31 -0.19
CA TRP A 91 -8.92 9.00 -0.22
C TRP A 91 -8.82 10.45 0.25
N VAL A 92 -8.06 10.73 1.30
CA VAL A 92 -7.77 12.08 1.78
C VAL A 92 -6.98 12.84 0.73
N SER A 93 -5.94 12.24 0.15
CA SER A 93 -5.15 12.84 -0.93
C SER A 93 -6.01 13.18 -2.15
N SER A 94 -6.89 12.29 -2.58
CA SER A 94 -7.76 12.53 -3.74
C SER A 94 -8.79 13.63 -3.51
N LYS A 95 -9.41 13.69 -2.32
CA LYS A 95 -10.35 14.75 -1.97
C LYS A 95 -9.66 16.10 -1.73
N ALA A 96 -8.52 16.12 -1.05
CA ALA A 96 -7.74 17.34 -0.86
C ALA A 96 -7.30 17.93 -2.21
N PHE A 97 -6.85 17.08 -3.15
CA PHE A 97 -6.52 17.50 -4.51
C PHE A 97 -7.72 18.08 -5.27
N GLN A 98 -8.92 17.50 -5.12
CA GLN A 98 -10.14 18.06 -5.70
C GLN A 98 -10.48 19.44 -5.11
N ILE A 99 -10.35 19.61 -3.80
CA ILE A 99 -10.62 20.87 -3.09
C ILE A 99 -9.59 21.95 -3.48
N TRP A 100 -8.32 21.58 -3.64
CA TRP A 100 -7.25 22.48 -4.07
C TRP A 100 -7.14 22.64 -5.59
N SER A 101 -8.13 22.15 -6.34
CA SER A 101 -8.14 22.34 -7.78
C SER A 101 -8.12 23.84 -8.14
N PRO A 102 -7.45 24.24 -9.23
CA PRO A 102 -7.34 25.65 -9.62
C PRO A 102 -8.71 26.31 -9.82
N LYS A 103 -9.76 25.52 -10.09
CA LYS A 103 -11.15 25.98 -10.19
C LYS A 103 -11.70 26.57 -8.89
N ILE A 104 -11.20 26.13 -7.73
CA ILE A 104 -11.63 26.61 -6.41
C ILE A 104 -10.66 27.65 -5.86
N VAL A 105 -9.35 27.45 -6.04
CA VAL A 105 -8.32 28.36 -5.51
C VAL A 105 -8.35 29.74 -6.19
N LEU A 106 -8.54 29.78 -7.50
CA LEU A 106 -8.52 31.02 -8.28
C LEU A 106 -9.65 32.01 -7.87
N PRO A 107 -10.93 31.61 -7.77
CA PRO A 107 -11.98 32.54 -7.34
C PRO A 107 -11.82 33.05 -5.90
N ILE A 108 -11.27 32.23 -4.98
CA ILE A 108 -10.99 32.67 -3.59
C ILE A 108 -9.90 33.76 -3.58
N LEU A 109 -8.83 33.59 -4.37
CA LEU A 109 -7.77 34.60 -4.50
C LEU A 109 -8.28 35.89 -5.17
N VAL A 110 -9.10 35.78 -6.22
CA VAL A 110 -9.68 36.95 -6.90
C VAL A 110 -10.63 37.72 -5.98
N ALA A 111 -11.48 37.03 -5.22
CA ALA A 111 -12.40 37.66 -4.28
C ALA A 111 -11.65 38.36 -3.13
N SER A 112 -10.64 37.70 -2.56
CA SER A 112 -9.81 38.29 -1.50
C SER A 112 -9.01 39.50 -1.97
N CYS A 113 -8.39 39.46 -3.16
CA CYS A 113 -7.74 40.64 -3.75
C CYS A 113 -8.73 41.77 -4.01
N SER A 114 -9.93 41.47 -4.53
CA SER A 114 -10.97 42.47 -4.81
C SER A 114 -11.41 43.20 -3.53
N ILE A 115 -11.59 42.48 -2.42
CA ILE A 115 -11.94 43.07 -1.12
C ILE A 115 -10.82 43.97 -0.59
N ILE A 116 -9.56 43.56 -0.73
CA ILE A 116 -8.40 44.34 -0.27
C ILE A 116 -8.26 45.63 -1.10
N LEU A 117 -8.41 45.54 -2.43
CA LEU A 117 -8.37 46.71 -3.30
C LEU A 117 -9.52 47.67 -3.01
N TYR A 118 -10.75 47.15 -2.84
CA TYR A 118 -11.90 47.97 -2.50
C TYR A 118 -11.70 48.74 -1.18
N LYS A 119 -11.13 48.11 -0.15
CA LYS A 119 -10.79 48.77 1.12
C LYS A 119 -9.63 49.78 1.03
N LYS A 120 -8.76 49.68 0.02
CA LYS A 120 -7.60 50.58 -0.13
C LYS A 120 -7.94 51.85 -0.90
N PHE A 121 -9.00 51.83 -1.70
CA PHE A 121 -9.41 52.92 -2.58
C PHE A 121 -10.78 53.53 -2.24
N ALA A 122 -11.42 53.09 -1.14
CA ALA A 122 -12.59 53.70 -0.53
C ALA A 122 -12.17 54.48 0.72
#